data_AF-A0A2V6KN44-F1
#
_entry.id   AF-A0A2V6KN44-F1
#
_cell.length_a   1.000
_cell.length_b   1.000
_cell.length_c   1.000
_cell.angle_alpha   90.00
_cell.angle_beta   90.00
_cell.angle_gamma   90.00
#
_symmetry.space_group_name_H-M   'P 1'
#
loop_
_entity.id
_entity.type
_entity.pdbx_description
1 polymer ?
#
loop_
_entity_poly.entity_id
_entity_poly.type
_entity_poly.pdbx_seq_one_letter_code
_entity_poly.pdbx_strand_id
1 'polypeptide(L)'
;MSFRYKKEIDPQGTPEFGLVAEEVEKVNPDLIIRDPEGRPYTVRYEQVNAMLLNEFLKQHRNVQELEATVAQQQKNIKALNASLREQASQIQKVSAQLEVSKPAPQMVINTP
;
A
#
# COMPACT_ATOMS: atom_id res chain seq x y z
N MET A 1 -5.97 17.32 -14.01
CA MET A 1 -5.41 17.66 -15.34
C MET A 1 -5.31 19.18 -15.44
N SER A 2 -4.25 19.71 -16.06
CA SER A 2 -4.19 21.15 -16.38
C SER A 2 -4.64 21.38 -17.82
N PHE A 3 -5.43 22.40 -18.06
CA PHE A 3 -5.86 22.82 -19.39
C PHE A 3 -5.79 24.34 -19.52
N ARG A 4 -5.95 24.84 -20.74
CA ARG A 4 -6.04 26.27 -21.04
C ARG A 4 -7.24 26.49 -21.94
N TYR A 5 -7.99 27.55 -21.68
CA TYR A 5 -9.02 27.97 -22.63
C TYR A 5 -8.38 28.45 -23.93
N LYS A 6 -9.18 28.45 -25.01
CA LYS A 6 -8.75 29.03 -26.28
C LYS A 6 -8.46 30.52 -26.08
N LYS A 7 -7.55 31.08 -26.89
CA LYS A 7 -7.10 32.47 -26.74
C LYS A 7 -8.22 33.50 -26.91
N GLU A 8 -9.31 33.13 -27.59
CA GLU A 8 -10.47 33.99 -27.75
C GLU A 8 -11.27 34.15 -26.44
N ILE A 9 -11.12 33.21 -25.50
CA ILE A 9 -11.78 33.20 -24.18
C ILE A 9 -10.83 33.72 -23.10
N ASP A 10 -9.58 33.25 -23.10
CA ASP A 10 -8.52 33.77 -22.23
C ASP A 10 -7.25 34.08 -23.05
N PRO A 11 -7.04 35.35 -23.43
CA PRO A 11 -5.84 35.78 -24.16
C PRO A 11 -4.54 35.54 -23.39
N GLN A 12 -4.58 35.49 -22.05
CA GLN A 12 -3.41 35.25 -21.21
C GLN A 12 -3.04 33.77 -21.12
N GLY A 13 -3.96 32.87 -21.50
CA GLY A 13 -3.71 31.43 -21.51
C GLY A 13 -3.37 30.88 -20.12
N THR A 14 -4.09 31.35 -19.12
CA THR A 14 -3.92 30.97 -17.71
C THR A 14 -4.11 29.47 -17.58
N PRO A 15 -3.14 28.72 -17.00
CA PRO A 15 -3.33 27.31 -16.73
C PRO A 15 -4.42 27.12 -15.66
N GLU A 16 -5.46 26.39 -16.01
CA GLU A 16 -6.52 26.00 -15.09
C GLU A 16 -6.44 24.51 -14.77
N PHE A 17 -6.98 24.14 -13.60
CA PHE A 17 -7.13 22.76 -13.18
C PHE A 17 -8.60 22.39 -13.17
N GLY A 18 -8.92 21.26 -13.79
CA GLY A 18 -10.29 20.77 -13.77
C GLY A 18 -10.44 19.44 -14.49
N LEU A 19 -11.69 19.11 -14.73
CA LEU A 19 -12.15 17.91 -15.39
C LEU A 19 -12.78 18.26 -16.73
N VAL A 20 -12.54 17.42 -17.73
CA VAL A 20 -13.12 17.55 -19.07
C VAL A 20 -14.46 16.80 -19.07
N ALA A 21 -15.54 17.47 -19.47
CA ALA A 21 -16.90 16.93 -19.38
C ALA A 21 -17.06 15.64 -20.19
N GLU A 22 -16.45 15.55 -21.36
CA GLU A 22 -16.47 14.38 -22.24
C GLU A 22 -15.68 13.19 -21.68
N GLU A 23 -14.67 13.44 -20.84
CA GLU A 23 -13.91 12.39 -20.16
C GLU A 23 -14.69 11.88 -18.94
N VAL A 24 -15.26 12.80 -18.16
CA VAL A 24 -16.09 12.45 -17.00
C VAL A 24 -17.35 11.71 -17.46
N GLU A 25 -17.95 12.09 -18.59
CA GLU A 25 -19.12 11.41 -19.17
C GLU A 25 -18.88 9.90 -19.37
N LYS A 26 -17.68 9.52 -19.82
CA LYS A 26 -17.31 8.11 -20.05
C LYS A 26 -17.19 7.31 -18.76
N VAL A 27 -16.87 7.97 -17.65
CA VAL A 27 -16.67 7.34 -16.33
C VAL A 27 -17.98 7.33 -15.54
N ASN A 28 -18.67 8.47 -15.49
CA ASN A 28 -19.94 8.64 -14.82
C ASN A 28 -20.76 9.77 -15.49
N PRO A 29 -21.74 9.42 -16.35
CA PRO A 29 -22.54 10.39 -17.08
C PRO A 29 -23.49 11.22 -16.20
N ASP A 30 -23.82 10.75 -14.99
CA ASP A 30 -24.71 11.48 -14.06
C ASP A 30 -24.05 12.76 -13.53
N LEU A 31 -22.72 12.83 -13.61
CA LEU A 31 -21.93 14.01 -13.21
C LEU A 31 -21.89 15.10 -14.29
N ILE A 32 -22.60 14.93 -15.41
CA ILE A 32 -22.58 15.86 -16.54
C ILE A 32 -23.87 16.67 -16.61
N ILE A 33 -23.72 17.97 -16.82
CA ILE A 33 -24.80 18.84 -17.28
C ILE A 33 -24.66 18.92 -18.81
N ARG A 34 -25.77 18.67 -19.51
CA ARG A 34 -25.85 18.71 -20.97
C ARG A 34 -26.46 20.03 -21.45
N ASP A 35 -26.05 20.46 -22.65
CA ASP A 35 -26.67 21.59 -23.35
C ASP A 35 -28.06 21.20 -23.94
N PRO A 36 -28.82 22.14 -24.53
CA PRO A 36 -30.10 21.84 -25.16
C PRO A 36 -30.02 20.83 -26.32
N GLU A 37 -28.86 20.68 -26.96
CA GLU A 37 -28.60 19.68 -28.00
C GLU A 37 -28.23 18.30 -27.43
N GLY A 38 -28.16 18.17 -26.10
CA GLY A 38 -27.82 16.93 -25.39
C GLY A 38 -26.33 16.64 -25.29
N ARG A 39 -25.46 17.55 -25.71
CA ARG A 39 -24.00 17.38 -25.65
C ARG A 39 -23.47 17.71 -24.26
N PRO A 40 -22.37 17.07 -23.80
CA PRO A 40 -21.71 17.44 -22.56
C PRO A 40 -21.33 18.92 -22.54
N TYR A 41 -21.79 19.66 -21.53
CA TYR A 41 -21.54 21.08 -21.41
C TYR A 41 -20.62 21.40 -20.24
N THR A 42 -20.88 20.83 -19.06
CA THR A 42 -20.03 21.03 -17.88
C THR A 42 -20.16 19.88 -16.88
N VAL A 43 -19.19 19.79 -15.97
CA VAL A 43 -19.19 18.82 -14.86
C VAL A 43 -19.90 19.42 -13.65
N ARG A 44 -20.67 18.59 -12.93
CA ARG A 44 -21.30 18.94 -11.65
C ARG A 44 -20.27 18.99 -10.53
N TYR A 45 -19.45 20.04 -10.51
CA TYR A 45 -18.33 20.18 -9.55
C TYR A 45 -18.76 20.07 -8.08
N GLU A 46 -19.93 20.60 -7.71
CA GLU A 46 -20.44 20.46 -6.33
C GLU A 46 -20.68 19.00 -5.93
N GLN A 47 -21.21 18.17 -6.85
CA GLN A 47 -21.42 16.74 -6.60
C GLN A 47 -20.08 16.00 -6.53
N VAL A 48 -19.14 16.34 -7.43
CA VAL A 48 -17.78 15.79 -7.40
C VAL A 48 -17.12 16.10 -6.06
N ASN A 49 -17.17 17.34 -5.58
CA ASN A 49 -16.56 17.75 -4.31
C ASN A 49 -17.19 17.00 -3.12
N ALA A 50 -18.52 16.87 -3.09
CA ALA A 50 -19.21 16.11 -2.04
C ALA A 50 -18.83 14.61 -2.05
N MET A 51 -18.76 14.01 -3.24
CA MET A 51 -18.30 12.62 -3.39
C MET A 51 -16.84 12.46 -2.96
N LEU A 52 -15.96 13.40 -3.34
CA LEU A 52 -14.54 13.38 -2.98
C LEU A 52 -14.33 13.47 -1.47
N LEU A 53 -15.13 14.24 -0.74
CA LEU A 53 -15.03 14.28 0.72
C LEU A 53 -15.31 12.91 1.34
N ASN A 54 -16.37 12.24 0.89
CA ASN A 54 -16.71 10.90 1.36
C ASN A 54 -15.60 9.89 1.04
N GLU A 55 -15.10 9.89 -0.20
CA GLU A 55 -14.02 8.99 -0.61
C GLU A 55 -12.71 9.30 0.12
N PHE A 56 -12.38 10.58 0.33
CA PHE A 56 -11.21 10.99 1.10
C PHE A 56 -11.28 10.46 2.54
N LEU A 57 -12.43 10.59 3.20
CA LEU A 57 -12.62 10.07 4.56
C LEU A 57 -12.49 8.54 4.62
N LYS A 58 -13.03 7.82 3.62
CA LYS A 58 -12.86 6.36 3.52
C LYS A 58 -11.39 5.98 3.33
N GLN A 59 -10.69 6.63 2.40
CA GLN A 59 -9.27 6.37 2.17
C GLN A 59 -8.42 6.69 3.40
N HIS A 60 -8.73 7.79 4.10
CA HIS A 60 -8.03 8.14 5.34
C HIS A 60 -8.19 7.05 6.41
N ARG A 61 -9.40 6.50 6.59
CA ARG A 61 -9.63 5.37 7.51
C ARG A 61 -8.84 4.13 7.09
N ASN A 62 -8.87 3.77 5.81
CA ASN A 62 -8.11 2.64 5.29
C ASN A 62 -6.60 2.80 5.54
N VAL A 63 -6.07 4.01 5.36
CA VAL A 63 -4.66 4.32 5.66
C VAL A 63 -4.37 4.13 7.15
N GLN A 64 -5.22 4.61 8.04
CA GLN A 64 -5.06 4.41 9.50
C GLN A 64 -5.06 2.91 9.87
N GLU A 65 -5.95 2.12 9.28
CA GLU A 65 -6.01 0.66 9.49
C GLU A 65 -4.76 -0.05 8.97
N LEU A 66 -4.25 0.37 7.80
CA LEU A 66 -2.99 -0.14 7.24
C LEU A 66 -1.80 0.22 8.14
N GLU A 67 -1.71 1.47 8.61
CA GLU A 67 -0.66 1.89 9.54
C GLU A 67 -0.67 1.08 10.83
N ALA A 68 -1.86 0.84 11.40
CA ALA A 68 -2.02 -0.01 12.59
C ALA A 68 -1.58 -1.45 12.32
N THR A 69 -1.95 -2.01 11.16
CA THR A 69 -1.56 -3.36 10.74
C THR A 69 -0.05 -3.47 10.57
N VAL A 70 0.58 -2.50 9.90
CA VAL A 70 2.04 -2.45 9.70
C VAL A 70 2.76 -2.35 11.05
N ALA A 71 2.27 -1.51 11.97
CA ALA A 71 2.84 -1.40 13.31
C ALA A 71 2.76 -2.74 14.07
N GLN A 72 1.64 -3.46 13.96
CA GLN A 72 1.48 -4.77 14.58
C GLN A 72 2.38 -5.83 13.94
N GLN A 73 2.48 -5.85 12.60
CA GLN A 73 3.40 -6.74 11.89
C GLN A 73 4.85 -6.50 12.29
N GLN A 74 5.27 -5.24 12.43
CA GLN A 74 6.62 -4.90 12.88
C GLN A 74 6.92 -5.43 14.29
N LYS A 75 5.94 -5.40 15.20
CA LYS A 75 6.08 -6.00 16.55
C LYS A 75 6.22 -7.53 16.46
N ASN A 76 5.38 -8.18 15.65
CA ASN A 76 5.42 -9.63 15.47
C ASN A 76 6.76 -10.09 14.87
N ILE A 77 7.29 -9.37 13.88
CA ILE A 77 8.60 -9.65 13.27
C ILE A 77 9.72 -9.53 14.31
N LYS A 78 9.69 -8.49 15.16
CA LYS A 78 10.67 -8.35 16.25
C LYS A 78 10.63 -9.52 17.22
N ALA A 79 9.43 -9.94 17.64
CA ALA A 79 9.24 -11.07 18.55
C ALA A 79 9.70 -12.40 17.93
N LEU A 80 9.40 -12.63 16.65
CA LEU A 80 9.84 -13.82 15.92
C LEU A 80 11.37 -13.86 15.78
N ASN A 81 12.00 -12.73 15.46
CA ASN A 81 13.46 -12.62 15.39
C ASN A 81 14.13 -12.91 16.74
N ALA A 82 13.55 -12.46 17.85
CA ALA A 82 14.05 -12.79 19.18
C ALA A 82 13.95 -14.30 19.46
N SER A 83 12.80 -14.90 19.14
CA SER A 83 12.58 -16.35 19.31
C SER A 83 13.54 -17.18 18.45
N LEU A 84 13.82 -16.75 17.22
CA LEU A 84 14.76 -17.42 16.33
C LEU A 84 16.20 -17.38 16.87
N ARG A 85 16.62 -16.25 17.47
CA ARG A 85 17.94 -16.14 18.11
C ARG A 85 18.05 -17.05 19.33
N GLU A 86 16.99 -17.14 20.14
CA GLU A 86 16.93 -18.04 21.29
C GLU A 86 17.06 -19.50 20.85
N GLN A 87 16.31 -19.91 19.81
CA GLN A 87 16.42 -21.25 19.24
C GLN A 87 17.83 -21.53 18.71
N ALA A 88 18.46 -20.58 18.03
CA ALA A 88 19.85 -20.74 17.57
C ALA A 88 20.83 -20.98 18.73
N SER A 89 20.67 -20.28 19.85
CA SER A 89 21.49 -20.49 21.06
C SER A 89 21.26 -21.86 21.69
N GLN A 90 20.00 -22.30 21.77
CA GLN A 90 19.66 -23.64 22.29
C GLN A 90 20.25 -24.75 21.42
N ILE A 91 20.19 -24.61 20.09
CA ILE A 91 20.81 -25.57 19.15
C ILE A 91 22.33 -25.61 19.38
N GLN A 92 23.00 -24.47 19.48
CA GLN A 92 24.45 -24.43 19.76
C GLN A 92 24.80 -25.14 21.08
N LYS A 93 24.01 -24.92 22.13
CA LYS A 93 24.21 -25.55 23.44
C LYS A 93 24.04 -27.07 23.37
N VAL A 94 22.99 -27.56 22.70
CA VAL A 94 22.75 -29.00 22.52
C VAL A 94 23.86 -29.63 21.68
N SER A 95 24.30 -28.98 20.60
CA SER A 95 25.41 -29.46 19.78
C SER A 95 26.70 -29.62 20.59
N ALA A 96 27.05 -28.64 21.43
CA ALA A 96 28.22 -28.71 22.29
C ALA A 96 28.14 -29.86 23.32
N GLN A 97 26.95 -30.11 23.90
CA GLN A 97 26.75 -31.24 24.82
C GLN A 97 26.93 -32.60 24.13
N LEU A 98 26.47 -32.72 22.88
CA LEU A 98 26.62 -33.94 22.09
C LEU A 98 28.08 -34.20 21.70
N GLU A 99 28.86 -33.17 21.38
CA GLU A 99 30.30 -33.32 21.11
C GLU A 99 31.08 -33.81 22.32
N VAL A 100 30.77 -33.30 23.52
CA VAL A 100 31.42 -33.72 24.78
C VAL A 100 31.01 -35.15 25.19
N SER A 101 29.81 -35.59 24.80
CA SER A 101 29.28 -36.93 25.14
C SER A 101 29.73 -38.04 24.18
N LYS A 102 30.57 -37.73 23.18
CA LYS A 102 31.04 -38.70 22.18
C LYS A 102 32.03 -39.67 22.83
N PRO A 103 31.77 -41.00 22.84
CA PRO A 103 32.68 -41.97 23.46
C PRO A 103 34.04 -41.98 22.75
N ALA A 104 35.12 -42.14 23.52
CA ALA A 104 36.45 -42.36 22.95
C ALA A 104 36.43 -43.62 22.06
N PRO A 105 37.09 -43.62 20.89
CA PRO A 105 37.12 -44.79 20.02
C PRO A 105 37.71 -45.98 20.77
N GLN A 106 36.88 -46.97 21.07
CA GLN A 106 37.34 -48.26 21.58
C GLN A 106 38.10 -48.93 20.43
N MET A 107 39.43 -48.89 20.50
CA MET A 107 40.27 -49.69 19.65
C MET A 107 40.01 -51.16 19.95
N VAL A 108 39.26 -51.82 19.08
CA VAL A 108 39.16 -53.29 19.08
C VAL A 108 40.52 -53.80 18.58
N ILE A 109 41.38 -54.19 19.51
CA ILE A 109 42.60 -54.92 19.20
C ILE A 109 42.17 -56.34 18.84
N ASN A 110 42.03 -56.61 17.55
CA ASN A 110 42.03 -57.98 17.05
C ASN A 110 43.49 -58.43 16.90
N THR A 111 43.95 -59.22 17.87
CA THR A 111 45.18 -60.03 17.75
C THR A 111 44.92 -61.29 16.90
N PRO A 112 45.96 -61.83 16.24
CA PRO A 112 45.90 -62.52 14.94
C PRO A 112 45.22 -63.90 14.94
#